data_AF-A0A7C6ZH82-F1
#
_entry.id   AF-A0A7C6ZH82-F1
#
_cell.length_a   1.000
_cell.length_b   1.000
_cell.length_c   1.000
_cell.angle_alpha   90.00
_cell.angle_beta   90.00
_cell.angle_gamma   90.00
#
_symmetry.space_group_name_H-M   'P 1'
#
loop_
_entity.id
_entity.type
_entity.pdbx_description
1 polymer ?
#
loop_
_entity_poly.entity_id
_entity_poly.type
_entity_poly.pdbx_seq_one_letter_code
_entity_poly.pdbx_strand_id
1 'polypeptide(L)'
;MDPGKVVRLISLPEGSPVLIASNLKETAAETRAWLVEYGMDHLKYELYYPGMTVDLRRFQAVVVAGMPHFAPTQLGEVSIIDIGEKLIDPLTVVEIHGQLGLATSLPKKILESKARISGSAFSQLCKHLRTILNAVDEAVVAVDSNNRVIVFNSRAERLFNIDSSKVVWTDAAITLPELRLGNTLRAGTSSFHECVSIGGKRMYSDKILLTSGQTVLGAVAIIRKIYKVENTGFNNVVKSQNSSTARYRFCNIVGRDLAFRSVVKRAVKFARSAPPDMAILITGESGTGKELLASSIHNLSDRKLGPFIPVNLATLPESLASSELFGYEDGAFTGSKKGGQAGLFEQAQHGTLFLDEIEAATIEIQTKLLRVLEERKIRRLGGLRQVDLDVRIIAASNEDLLTLVHEGKFRHDLYFRLNVLRLHIPPLRERKEDIPLLVEHFLKEFGRDVCVDHAVLSVFREYDWPGNVRELRNVLQYASVVSDGKYITLYDLPPWFGRFEVDKARIETGKATRIEPLETLLQEFNLREVLELLRKLSRCKRGVGRREILKNMNDVNTSEYRIRRLLKFLEDFGYVRIGKTRQGTTITSVGIKALTYLEHIPILEDAQHPAWYGTSDVGPQKGTY
;
A
#
# COMPACT_ATOMS: atom_id res chain seq x y z
N MET A 1 -36.70 -2.00 14.02
CA MET A 1 -37.99 -2.43 14.59
C MET A 1 -38.83 -3.12 13.55
N ASP A 2 -39.43 -4.25 13.91
CA ASP A 2 -40.54 -4.85 13.15
C ASP A 2 -41.80 -3.98 13.35
N PRO A 3 -42.32 -3.30 12.30
CA PRO A 3 -43.44 -2.37 12.42
C PRO A 3 -44.72 -3.02 12.96
N GLY A 4 -44.94 -4.32 12.71
CA GLY A 4 -46.13 -5.03 13.18
C GLY A 4 -46.11 -5.29 14.69
N LYS A 5 -44.91 -5.47 15.26
CA LYS A 5 -44.70 -5.66 16.71
C LYS A 5 -44.61 -4.31 17.44
N VAL A 6 -44.14 -3.30 16.70
CA VAL A 6 -44.40 -1.86 16.84
C VAL A 6 -45.73 -1.50 17.52
N VAL A 7 -46.76 -1.78 16.72
CA VAL A 7 -48.16 -1.45 16.94
C VAL A 7 -48.73 -2.16 18.16
N ARG A 8 -48.28 -3.38 18.47
CA ARG A 8 -48.71 -4.11 19.67
C ARG A 8 -48.32 -3.40 20.96
N LEU A 9 -47.13 -2.80 21.01
CA LEU A 9 -46.71 -2.03 22.19
C LEU A 9 -47.55 -0.77 22.36
N ILE A 10 -47.78 -0.05 21.27
CA ILE A 10 -48.56 1.19 21.24
C ILE A 10 -50.04 0.95 21.56
N SER A 11 -50.55 -0.26 21.29
CA SER A 11 -51.95 -0.63 21.57
C SER A 11 -52.23 -0.96 23.04
N LEU A 12 -51.21 -1.01 23.90
CA LEU A 12 -51.41 -1.26 25.33
C LEU A 12 -52.03 -0.02 26.01
N PRO A 13 -52.94 -0.20 26.99
CA PRO A 13 -53.55 0.91 27.71
C PRO A 13 -52.51 1.80 28.41
N GLU A 14 -52.81 3.09 28.55
CA GLU A 14 -51.99 4.02 29.32
C GLU A 14 -51.79 3.56 30.77
N GLY A 15 -50.58 3.68 31.28
CA GLY A 15 -50.15 3.23 32.60
C GLY A 15 -49.87 1.73 32.70
N SER A 16 -49.99 0.96 31.61
CA SER A 16 -49.79 -0.49 31.66
C SER A 16 -48.35 -0.84 32.02
N PRO A 17 -48.15 -1.74 33.00
CA PRO A 17 -46.82 -2.19 33.42
C PRO A 17 -46.20 -3.13 32.38
N VAL A 18 -44.99 -2.79 31.92
CA VAL A 18 -44.25 -3.51 30.88
C VAL A 18 -42.83 -3.77 31.37
N LEU A 19 -42.38 -5.02 31.25
CA LEU A 19 -41.04 -5.43 31.67
C LEU A 19 -40.08 -5.41 30.47
N ILE A 20 -38.96 -4.70 30.57
CA ILE A 20 -37.91 -4.70 29.53
C ILE A 20 -36.83 -5.69 29.95
N ALA A 21 -36.68 -6.77 29.19
CA ALA A 21 -35.71 -7.82 29.45
C ALA A 21 -34.49 -7.69 28.52
N SER A 22 -33.30 -7.68 29.12
CA SER A 22 -32.03 -7.65 28.40
C SER A 22 -30.95 -8.46 29.13
N ASN A 23 -29.78 -8.63 28.53
CA ASN A 23 -28.65 -9.34 29.13
C ASN A 23 -27.98 -8.56 30.27
N LEU A 24 -28.00 -7.23 30.20
CA LEU A 24 -27.40 -6.32 31.19
C LEU A 24 -28.39 -5.22 31.61
N LYS A 25 -28.20 -4.69 32.81
CA LYS A 25 -29.02 -3.62 33.37
C LYS A 25 -28.94 -2.34 32.54
N GLU A 26 -27.74 -2.00 32.08
CA GLU A 26 -27.43 -0.82 31.28
C GLU A 26 -28.16 -0.91 29.93
N THR A 27 -28.09 -2.06 29.28
CA THR A 27 -28.77 -2.31 28.01
C THR A 27 -30.30 -2.25 28.15
N ALA A 28 -30.87 -2.79 29.23
CA ALA A 28 -32.29 -2.64 29.52
C ALA A 28 -32.70 -1.18 29.76
N ALA A 29 -31.88 -0.41 30.48
CA ALA A 29 -32.11 1.01 30.75
C ALA A 29 -32.05 1.86 29.46
N GLU A 30 -31.13 1.54 28.56
CA GLU A 30 -31.05 2.17 27.23
C GLU A 30 -32.28 1.85 26.37
N THR A 31 -32.73 0.59 26.33
CA THR A 31 -33.96 0.20 25.61
C THR A 31 -35.17 0.96 26.15
N ARG A 32 -35.25 1.17 27.47
CA ARG A 32 -36.30 1.99 28.09
C ARG A 32 -36.23 3.44 27.63
N ALA A 33 -35.07 4.07 27.73
CA ALA A 33 -34.89 5.47 27.34
C ALA A 33 -35.28 5.67 25.87
N TRP A 34 -34.90 4.73 25.03
CA TRP A 34 -35.22 4.72 23.62
C TRP A 34 -36.72 4.53 23.35
N LEU A 35 -37.43 3.65 24.06
CA LEU A 35 -38.89 3.51 23.90
C LEU A 35 -39.65 4.79 24.30
N VAL A 36 -39.23 5.43 25.40
CA VAL A 36 -39.78 6.71 25.85
C VAL A 36 -39.53 7.81 24.81
N GLU A 37 -38.31 7.90 24.28
CA GLU A 37 -37.95 8.88 23.24
C GLU A 37 -38.77 8.71 21.95
N TYR A 38 -39.23 7.49 21.67
CA TYR A 38 -40.08 7.17 20.52
C TYR A 38 -41.59 7.30 20.80
N GLY A 39 -41.97 7.96 21.91
CA GLY A 39 -43.36 8.29 22.22
C GLY A 39 -44.16 7.17 22.88
N MET A 40 -43.49 6.21 23.50
CA MET A 40 -44.11 5.13 24.29
C MET A 40 -44.02 5.41 25.79
N ASP A 41 -44.02 6.68 26.18
CA ASP A 41 -43.99 7.17 27.55
C ASP A 41 -45.29 6.91 28.34
N HIS A 42 -46.39 6.58 27.64
CA HIS A 42 -47.65 6.15 28.24
C HIS A 42 -47.57 4.79 28.97
N LEU A 43 -46.47 4.05 28.90
CA LEU A 43 -46.31 2.75 29.56
C LEU A 43 -45.37 2.84 30.77
N LYS A 44 -45.60 1.98 31.78
CA LYS A 44 -44.74 1.92 32.97
C LYS A 44 -43.68 0.83 32.81
N TYR A 45 -42.45 1.25 32.56
CA TYR A 45 -41.34 0.33 32.30
C TYR A 45 -40.57 -0.07 33.56
N GLU A 46 -40.42 -1.38 33.76
CA GLU A 46 -39.47 -1.96 34.70
C GLU A 46 -38.37 -2.74 33.98
N LEU A 47 -37.19 -2.84 34.58
CA LEU A 47 -36.02 -3.47 33.96
C LEU A 47 -35.81 -4.87 34.52
N TYR A 48 -35.47 -5.81 33.64
CA TYR A 48 -35.08 -7.17 33.98
C TYR A 48 -33.78 -7.56 33.29
N TYR A 49 -32.92 -8.24 34.04
CA TYR A 49 -31.72 -8.89 33.54
C TYR A 49 -31.46 -10.18 34.34
N PRO A 50 -30.70 -11.15 33.79
CA PRO A 50 -30.45 -12.43 34.43
C PRO A 50 -29.93 -12.28 35.87
N GLY A 51 -30.55 -12.99 36.81
CA GLY A 51 -30.22 -12.94 38.24
C GLY A 51 -31.23 -12.17 39.11
N MET A 52 -32.22 -11.51 38.51
CA MET A 52 -33.32 -10.88 39.25
C MET A 52 -34.51 -11.84 39.44
N THR A 53 -35.14 -11.81 40.61
CA THR A 53 -36.44 -12.45 40.83
C THR A 53 -37.56 -11.44 40.59
N VAL A 54 -38.47 -11.72 39.66
CA VAL A 54 -39.58 -10.83 39.28
C VAL A 54 -40.90 -11.61 39.20
N ASP A 55 -41.96 -11.04 39.77
CA ASP A 55 -43.32 -11.56 39.69
C ASP A 55 -44.00 -11.09 38.39
N LEU A 56 -44.02 -11.95 37.37
CA LEU A 56 -44.47 -11.58 36.03
C LEU A 56 -45.98 -11.33 35.91
N ARG A 57 -46.78 -11.80 36.88
CA ARG A 57 -48.25 -11.63 36.87
C ARG A 57 -48.69 -10.17 36.92
N ARG A 58 -47.76 -9.27 37.26
CA ARG A 58 -47.98 -7.82 37.36
C ARG A 58 -47.75 -7.09 36.04
N PHE A 59 -47.21 -7.74 35.02
CA PHE A 59 -46.88 -7.11 33.74
C PHE A 59 -47.79 -7.60 32.63
N GLN A 60 -48.22 -6.68 31.76
CA GLN A 60 -49.03 -7.04 30.59
C GLN A 60 -48.19 -7.59 29.44
N ALA A 61 -46.92 -7.20 29.35
CA ALA A 61 -46.00 -7.67 28.33
C ALA A 61 -44.55 -7.63 28.79
N VAL A 62 -43.73 -8.49 28.18
CA VAL A 62 -42.27 -8.44 28.27
C VAL A 62 -41.70 -7.99 26.93
N VAL A 63 -40.90 -6.93 26.93
CA VAL A 63 -40.26 -6.37 25.74
C VAL A 63 -38.82 -6.80 25.67
N VAL A 64 -38.41 -7.28 24.50
CA VAL A 64 -37.03 -7.68 24.19
C VAL A 64 -36.60 -7.06 22.87
N ALA A 65 -35.32 -6.69 22.75
CA ALA A 65 -34.77 -6.07 21.53
C ALA A 65 -33.85 -7.05 20.80
N GLY A 66 -34.42 -7.97 20.02
CA GLY A 66 -33.66 -8.96 19.24
C GLY A 66 -33.02 -10.08 20.06
N MET A 67 -33.24 -10.12 21.38
CA MET A 67 -32.67 -11.14 22.28
C MET A 67 -33.73 -11.80 23.18
N PRO A 68 -34.69 -12.55 22.61
CA PRO A 68 -35.81 -13.12 23.36
C PRO A 68 -35.40 -14.17 24.41
N HIS A 69 -34.22 -14.76 24.29
CA HIS A 69 -33.69 -15.76 25.23
C HIS A 69 -33.25 -15.18 26.59
N PHE A 70 -33.13 -13.85 26.71
CA PHE A 70 -32.91 -13.19 28.00
C PHE A 70 -34.21 -12.82 28.72
N ALA A 71 -35.38 -13.16 28.16
CA ALA A 71 -36.64 -13.06 28.89
C ALA A 71 -36.68 -14.07 30.06
N PRO A 72 -37.43 -13.77 31.14
CA PRO A 72 -37.63 -14.71 32.24
C PRO A 72 -38.17 -16.07 31.76
N THR A 73 -37.73 -17.17 32.37
CA THR A 73 -38.02 -18.54 31.90
C THR A 73 -39.44 -19.05 32.21
N GLN A 74 -40.19 -18.40 33.11
CA GLN A 74 -41.57 -18.78 33.47
C GLN A 74 -42.56 -17.65 33.16
N LEU A 75 -42.87 -17.45 31.88
CA LEU A 75 -43.68 -16.33 31.37
C LEU A 75 -45.18 -16.41 31.74
N GLY A 76 -45.69 -17.59 32.07
CA GLY A 76 -47.14 -17.79 32.30
C GLY A 76 -47.96 -17.42 31.06
N GLU A 77 -48.97 -16.57 31.23
CA GLU A 77 -49.81 -16.02 30.14
C GLU A 77 -49.28 -14.70 29.55
N VAL A 78 -48.15 -14.18 30.04
CA VAL A 78 -47.64 -12.87 29.63
C VAL A 78 -46.93 -12.96 28.28
N SER A 79 -47.35 -12.11 27.35
CA SER A 79 -46.82 -12.13 25.97
C SER A 79 -45.44 -11.44 25.86
N ILE A 80 -44.54 -12.03 25.06
CA ILE A 80 -43.27 -11.40 24.67
C ILE A 80 -43.49 -10.57 23.39
N ILE A 81 -43.05 -9.32 23.43
CA ILE A 81 -43.01 -8.40 22.31
C ILE A 81 -41.54 -8.16 21.95
N ASP A 82 -41.06 -8.87 20.93
CA ASP A 82 -39.72 -8.63 20.37
C ASP A 82 -39.76 -7.46 19.39
N ILE A 83 -39.19 -6.33 19.79
CA ILE A 83 -39.13 -5.10 18.99
C ILE A 83 -37.99 -5.13 17.94
N GLY A 84 -37.23 -6.23 17.86
CA GLY A 84 -36.16 -6.46 16.89
C GLY A 84 -34.82 -5.83 17.28
N GLU A 85 -33.78 -6.17 16.52
CA GLU A 85 -32.41 -5.70 16.77
C GLU A 85 -32.29 -4.17 16.68
N LYS A 86 -31.52 -3.58 17.60
CA LYS A 86 -31.20 -2.15 17.64
C LYS A 86 -30.23 -1.85 16.50
N LEU A 87 -30.68 -1.13 15.47
CA LEU A 87 -29.78 -0.62 14.43
C LEU A 87 -28.88 0.46 15.03
N ILE A 88 -27.60 0.40 14.66
CA ILE A 88 -26.47 1.19 15.14
C ILE A 88 -26.86 2.67 15.30
N ASP A 89 -26.60 3.21 16.49
CA ASP A 89 -26.81 4.63 16.84
C ASP A 89 -26.06 5.52 15.83
N PRO A 90 -26.70 6.56 15.26
CA PRO A 90 -26.02 7.58 14.48
C PRO A 90 -24.75 8.12 15.15
N LEU A 91 -24.68 8.15 16.48
CA LEU A 91 -23.46 8.52 17.23
C LEU A 91 -22.32 7.52 17.00
N THR A 92 -22.63 6.22 16.94
CA THR A 92 -21.67 5.16 16.60
C THR A 92 -21.24 5.25 15.12
N VAL A 93 -22.12 5.72 14.23
CA VAL A 93 -21.76 6.03 12.83
C VAL A 93 -20.84 7.25 12.75
N VAL A 94 -21.03 8.25 13.62
CA VAL A 94 -20.14 9.41 13.76
C VAL A 94 -18.78 9.00 14.37
N GLU A 95 -18.75 8.06 15.30
CA GLU A 95 -17.51 7.47 15.83
C GLU A 95 -16.76 6.66 14.78
N ILE A 96 -17.46 5.83 14.01
CA ILE A 96 -16.87 5.11 12.87
C ILE A 96 -16.36 6.11 11.83
N HIS A 97 -17.13 7.18 11.54
CA HIS A 97 -16.71 8.26 10.64
C HIS A 97 -15.49 9.04 11.17
N GLY A 98 -15.43 9.28 12.48
CA GLY A 98 -14.32 9.96 13.17
C GLY A 98 -13.05 9.12 13.18
N GLN A 99 -13.16 7.80 13.36
CA GLN A 99 -12.03 6.87 13.33
C GLN A 99 -11.55 6.53 11.91
N LEU A 100 -12.41 6.66 10.89
CA LEU A 100 -12.07 6.41 9.48
C LEU A 100 -11.52 7.65 8.73
N GLY A 101 -11.43 8.82 9.37
CA GLY A 101 -10.74 10.00 8.81
C GLY A 101 -11.41 10.62 7.56
N LEU A 102 -12.69 10.38 7.32
CA LEU A 102 -13.41 10.85 6.13
C LEU A 102 -13.80 12.33 6.26
N ALA A 103 -12.91 13.25 5.93
CA ALA A 103 -13.26 14.67 5.84
C ALA A 103 -13.96 14.96 4.49
N THR A 104 -15.29 15.09 4.46
CA THR A 104 -16.00 16.28 3.91
C THR A 104 -17.53 16.18 3.97
N SER A 105 -18.13 17.21 4.58
CA SER A 105 -19.51 17.70 4.43
C SER A 105 -20.63 16.66 4.28
N LEU A 106 -21.16 16.18 5.41
CA LEU A 106 -22.59 15.87 5.49
C LEU A 106 -23.31 17.19 5.81
N PRO A 107 -24.04 17.79 4.86
CA PRO A 107 -24.72 19.05 5.12
C PRO A 107 -25.80 18.85 6.17
N LYS A 108 -25.96 19.85 7.04
CA LYS A 108 -27.02 20.09 8.04
C LYS A 108 -28.43 19.55 7.74
N LYS A 109 -28.77 19.24 6.49
CA LYS A 109 -30.04 18.61 6.08
C LYS A 109 -30.31 17.24 6.72
N ILE A 110 -29.29 16.45 7.07
CA ILE A 110 -29.50 15.16 7.78
C ILE A 110 -29.80 15.41 9.26
N LEU A 111 -29.22 16.45 9.85
CA LEU A 111 -29.50 16.87 11.22
C LEU A 111 -30.92 17.46 11.39
N GLU A 112 -31.50 18.01 10.32
CA GLU A 112 -32.79 18.69 10.37
C GLU A 112 -33.99 17.83 9.96
N SER A 113 -33.80 16.60 9.49
CA SER A 113 -34.91 15.68 9.22
C SER A 113 -35.46 15.07 10.52
N LYS A 114 -36.07 15.93 11.35
CA LYS A 114 -37.07 15.55 12.37
C LYS A 114 -38.32 15.01 11.68
N ALA A 115 -38.26 13.82 11.10
CA ALA A 115 -39.46 13.08 10.67
C ALA A 115 -39.07 11.67 10.20
N ARG A 116 -39.66 10.66 10.85
CA ARG A 116 -40.04 9.36 10.26
C ARG A 116 -39.10 8.84 9.17
N ILE A 117 -38.07 8.09 9.58
CA ILE A 117 -37.25 7.31 8.64
C ILE A 117 -38.06 6.08 8.20
N SER A 118 -38.97 6.31 7.25
CA SER A 118 -39.56 5.27 6.41
C SER A 118 -38.44 4.53 5.67
N GLY A 119 -38.66 3.27 5.27
CA GLY A 119 -37.69 2.44 4.54
C GLY A 119 -37.03 3.09 3.32
N SER A 120 -37.60 4.20 2.81
CA SER A 120 -36.97 5.06 1.81
C SER A 120 -35.68 5.73 2.29
N ALA A 121 -35.59 6.22 3.53
CA ALA A 121 -34.41 6.94 4.03
C ALA A 121 -33.26 6.00 4.41
N PHE A 122 -33.55 4.80 4.94
CA PHE A 122 -32.56 3.74 5.09
C PHE A 122 -32.08 3.22 3.73
N SER A 123 -33.02 2.98 2.79
CA SER A 123 -32.67 2.64 1.40
C SER A 123 -31.85 3.74 0.74
N GLN A 124 -32.13 5.02 1.01
CA GLN A 124 -31.42 6.16 0.46
C GLN A 124 -30.05 6.39 1.13
N LEU A 125 -29.89 6.00 2.40
CA LEU A 125 -28.61 5.96 3.09
C LEU A 125 -27.74 4.80 2.60
N CYS A 126 -28.30 3.59 2.47
CA CYS A 126 -27.63 2.45 1.85
C CYS A 126 -27.26 2.74 0.39
N LYS A 127 -28.15 3.45 -0.35
CA LYS A 127 -27.88 3.92 -1.71
C LYS A 127 -26.75 4.95 -1.73
N HIS A 128 -26.74 5.93 -0.81
CA HIS A 128 -25.64 6.90 -0.70
C HIS A 128 -24.32 6.23 -0.32
N LEU A 129 -24.30 5.33 0.65
CA LEU A 129 -23.10 4.57 1.03
C LEU A 129 -22.60 3.72 -0.14
N ARG A 130 -23.50 3.05 -0.87
CA ARG A 130 -23.14 2.34 -2.11
C ARG A 130 -22.62 3.30 -3.18
N THR A 131 -23.22 4.48 -3.37
CA THR A 131 -22.73 5.49 -4.32
C THR A 131 -21.34 5.98 -3.96
N ILE A 132 -21.07 6.22 -2.67
CA ILE A 132 -19.75 6.63 -2.16
C ILE A 132 -18.74 5.49 -2.36
N LEU A 133 -19.08 4.27 -1.97
CA LEU A 133 -18.22 3.09 -2.15
C LEU A 133 -18.01 2.73 -3.62
N ASN A 134 -18.97 3.05 -4.49
CA ASN A 134 -18.84 2.92 -5.95
C ASN A 134 -18.12 4.11 -6.59
N ALA A 135 -17.90 5.22 -5.88
CA ALA A 135 -17.03 6.29 -6.34
C ALA A 135 -15.55 5.98 -6.07
N VAL A 136 -15.26 5.05 -5.15
CA VAL A 136 -13.91 4.54 -4.90
C VAL A 136 -13.48 3.63 -6.05
N ASP A 137 -12.28 3.83 -6.58
CA ASP A 137 -11.73 3.06 -7.71
C ASP A 137 -11.13 1.69 -7.32
N GLU A 138 -11.30 1.30 -6.06
CA GLU A 138 -10.83 0.05 -5.48
C GLU A 138 -11.99 -0.91 -5.21
N ALA A 139 -11.72 -2.21 -5.23
CA ALA A 139 -12.71 -3.22 -4.89
C ALA A 139 -12.85 -3.29 -3.36
N VAL A 140 -14.06 -3.06 -2.85
CA VAL A 140 -14.35 -3.02 -1.42
C VAL A 140 -15.35 -4.12 -1.07
N VAL A 141 -14.98 -4.93 -0.11
CA VAL A 141 -15.79 -6.00 0.48
C VAL A 141 -15.83 -5.80 1.98
N ALA A 142 -16.99 -5.81 2.61
CA ALA A 142 -17.07 -5.84 4.08
C ALA A 142 -17.90 -7.01 4.55
N VAL A 143 -17.52 -7.57 5.70
CA VAL A 143 -18.21 -8.65 6.39
C VAL A 143 -18.61 -8.24 7.80
N ASP A 144 -19.69 -8.83 8.31
CA ASP A 144 -20.08 -8.74 9.72
C ASP A 144 -19.22 -9.66 10.61
N SER A 145 -19.50 -9.66 11.91
CA SER A 145 -18.83 -10.51 12.89
C SER A 145 -19.03 -12.02 12.66
N ASN A 146 -20.04 -12.41 11.89
CA ASN A 146 -20.32 -13.79 11.48
C ASN A 146 -19.74 -14.13 10.10
N ASN A 147 -18.83 -13.29 9.58
CA ASN A 147 -18.19 -13.45 8.27
C ASN A 147 -19.17 -13.39 7.06
N ARG A 148 -20.37 -12.82 7.24
CA ARG A 148 -21.32 -12.62 6.13
C ARG A 148 -21.04 -11.32 5.41
N VAL A 149 -21.05 -11.34 4.08
CA VAL A 149 -20.76 -10.15 3.27
C VAL A 149 -21.89 -9.13 3.40
N ILE A 150 -21.60 -7.94 3.91
CA ILE A 150 -22.55 -6.82 4.06
C ILE A 150 -22.37 -5.74 2.99
N VAL A 151 -21.16 -5.63 2.44
CA VAL A 151 -20.81 -4.67 1.40
C VAL A 151 -20.04 -5.37 0.29
N PHE A 152 -20.46 -5.13 -0.95
CA PHE A 152 -19.77 -5.58 -2.15
C PHE A 152 -19.98 -4.51 -3.22
N ASN A 153 -18.94 -3.71 -3.50
CA ASN A 153 -19.07 -2.56 -4.40
C ASN A 153 -18.92 -2.97 -5.88
N SER A 154 -19.23 -2.05 -6.80
CA SER A 154 -19.22 -2.34 -8.25
C SER A 154 -17.82 -2.67 -8.79
N ARG A 155 -16.75 -2.28 -8.09
CA ARG A 155 -15.38 -2.67 -8.44
C ARG A 155 -15.12 -4.12 -8.04
N ALA A 156 -15.63 -4.55 -6.88
CA ALA A 156 -15.58 -5.94 -6.44
C ALA A 156 -16.39 -6.84 -7.39
N GLU A 157 -17.58 -6.41 -7.84
CA GLU A 157 -18.36 -7.16 -8.84
C GLU A 157 -17.57 -7.44 -10.12
N ARG A 158 -16.89 -6.42 -10.66
CA ARG A 158 -16.04 -6.56 -11.85
C ARG A 158 -14.79 -7.39 -11.58
N LEU A 159 -14.21 -7.29 -10.38
CA LEU A 159 -12.97 -7.96 -10.02
C LEU A 159 -13.18 -9.47 -9.84
N PHE A 160 -14.22 -9.85 -9.09
CA PHE A 160 -14.56 -11.25 -8.84
C PHE A 160 -15.41 -11.84 -9.97
N ASN A 161 -15.97 -11.01 -10.84
CA ASN A 161 -16.91 -11.40 -11.89
C ASN A 161 -18.16 -12.09 -11.31
N ILE A 162 -18.67 -11.54 -10.20
CA ILE A 162 -19.87 -12.04 -9.50
C ILE A 162 -20.77 -10.83 -9.19
N ASP A 163 -22.07 -11.00 -9.39
CA ASP A 163 -23.06 -9.98 -9.07
C ASP A 163 -23.27 -9.86 -7.55
N SER A 164 -23.37 -8.62 -7.01
CA SER A 164 -23.54 -8.40 -5.58
C SER A 164 -24.79 -9.08 -5.00
N SER A 165 -25.87 -9.25 -5.77
CA SER A 165 -27.08 -9.93 -5.31
C SER A 165 -26.86 -11.39 -4.91
N LYS A 166 -25.81 -12.03 -5.42
CA LYS A 166 -25.47 -13.44 -5.14
C LYS A 166 -24.48 -13.61 -3.99
N VAL A 167 -23.85 -12.51 -3.55
CA VAL A 167 -22.73 -12.53 -2.59
C VAL A 167 -23.09 -11.81 -1.30
N VAL A 168 -23.90 -10.76 -1.36
CA VAL A 168 -24.32 -10.05 -0.15
C VAL A 168 -25.22 -10.98 0.68
N TRP A 169 -24.96 -11.01 1.99
CA TRP A 169 -25.55 -11.88 3.01
C TRP A 169 -25.10 -13.35 3.01
N THR A 170 -24.20 -13.74 2.11
CA THR A 170 -23.60 -15.08 2.14
C THR A 170 -22.29 -15.10 2.93
N ASP A 171 -21.88 -16.28 3.38
CA ASP A 171 -20.60 -16.45 4.07
C ASP A 171 -19.43 -16.21 3.10
N ALA A 172 -18.57 -15.24 3.44
CA ALA A 172 -17.42 -14.88 2.62
C ALA A 172 -16.40 -16.03 2.49
N ALA A 173 -16.37 -16.98 3.42
CA ALA A 173 -15.51 -18.16 3.29
C ALA A 173 -15.93 -19.08 2.13
N ILE A 174 -17.20 -19.04 1.74
CA ILE A 174 -17.76 -19.84 0.65
C ILE A 174 -17.68 -19.06 -0.66
N THR A 175 -18.10 -17.80 -0.65
CA THR A 175 -18.24 -17.01 -1.88
C THR A 175 -16.98 -16.23 -2.27
N LEU A 176 -16.10 -15.92 -1.31
CA LEU A 176 -14.88 -15.15 -1.51
C LEU A 176 -13.69 -15.75 -0.70
N PRO A 177 -13.40 -17.07 -0.85
CA PRO A 177 -12.40 -17.76 -0.05
C PRO A 177 -11.00 -17.15 -0.17
N GLU A 178 -10.70 -16.49 -1.29
CA GLU A 178 -9.42 -15.84 -1.58
C GLU A 178 -9.12 -14.69 -0.61
N LEU A 179 -10.15 -14.06 -0.05
CA LEU A 179 -10.01 -12.94 0.89
C LEU A 179 -9.76 -13.36 2.32
N ARG A 180 -10.04 -14.61 2.70
CA ARG A 180 -9.76 -15.17 4.05
C ARG A 180 -10.19 -14.24 5.20
N LEU A 181 -11.28 -13.49 5.04
CA LEU A 181 -11.73 -12.47 6.02
C LEU A 181 -12.06 -13.08 7.39
N GLY A 182 -12.51 -14.33 7.43
CA GLY A 182 -12.73 -15.07 8.68
C GLY A 182 -11.46 -15.23 9.52
N ASN A 183 -10.27 -15.27 8.91
CA ASN A 183 -9.01 -15.32 9.64
C ASN A 183 -8.74 -13.98 10.34
N THR A 184 -9.03 -12.87 9.67
CA THR A 184 -8.90 -11.51 10.24
C THR A 184 -9.84 -11.32 11.44
N LEU A 185 -11.09 -11.81 11.33
CA LEU A 185 -12.06 -11.78 12.42
C LEU A 185 -11.59 -12.59 13.63
N ARG A 186 -11.08 -13.82 13.40
CA ARG A 186 -10.58 -14.70 14.48
C ARG A 186 -9.28 -14.20 15.10
N ALA A 187 -8.38 -13.63 14.29
CA ALA A 187 -7.10 -13.11 14.74
C ALA A 187 -7.24 -11.79 15.53
N GLY A 188 -8.39 -11.11 15.44
CA GLY A 188 -8.65 -9.87 16.18
C GLY A 188 -7.70 -8.73 15.82
N THR A 189 -7.06 -8.80 14.65
CA THR A 189 -6.04 -7.83 14.19
C THR A 189 -6.19 -7.55 12.69
N SER A 190 -5.94 -6.31 12.29
CA SER A 190 -5.95 -5.90 10.87
C SER A 190 -4.71 -6.41 10.13
N SER A 191 -4.86 -6.81 8.86
CA SER A 191 -3.75 -7.16 7.97
C SER A 191 -3.64 -6.15 6.83
N PHE A 192 -2.42 -5.82 6.44
CA PHE A 192 -2.16 -4.83 5.40
C PHE A 192 -1.29 -5.42 4.30
N HIS A 193 -1.59 -5.07 3.06
CA HIS A 193 -0.81 -5.41 1.86
C HIS A 193 -0.65 -6.93 1.67
N GLU A 194 -1.68 -7.69 2.02
CA GLU A 194 -1.70 -9.13 1.82
C GLU A 194 -1.87 -9.41 0.32
N CYS A 195 -0.96 -10.20 -0.26
CA CYS A 195 -1.07 -10.58 -1.65
C CYS A 195 -2.16 -11.64 -1.79
N VAL A 196 -3.23 -11.31 -2.51
CA VAL A 196 -4.34 -12.23 -2.80
C VAL A 196 -4.38 -12.50 -4.30
N SER A 197 -4.66 -13.74 -4.68
CA SER A 197 -4.86 -14.14 -6.07
C SER A 197 -6.35 -14.22 -6.37
N ILE A 198 -6.87 -13.33 -7.22
CA ILE A 198 -8.29 -13.29 -7.59
C ILE A 198 -8.36 -13.45 -9.11
N GLY A 199 -9.03 -14.50 -9.59
CA GLY A 199 -9.14 -14.79 -11.02
C GLY A 199 -7.79 -14.95 -11.74
N GLY A 200 -6.78 -15.50 -11.05
CA GLY A 200 -5.42 -15.68 -11.58
C GLY A 200 -4.54 -14.42 -11.60
N LYS A 201 -5.03 -13.29 -11.07
CA LYS A 201 -4.28 -12.03 -10.98
C LYS A 201 -3.88 -11.75 -9.53
N ARG A 202 -2.62 -11.38 -9.33
CA ARG A 202 -2.10 -10.96 -8.01
C ARG A 202 -2.52 -9.52 -7.70
N MET A 203 -3.08 -9.32 -6.52
CA MET A 203 -3.66 -8.06 -6.04
C MET A 203 -3.21 -7.83 -4.60
N TYR A 204 -3.15 -6.57 -4.16
CA TYR A 204 -2.97 -6.25 -2.74
C TYR A 204 -4.33 -6.15 -2.05
N SER A 205 -4.45 -6.72 -0.86
CA SER A 205 -5.62 -6.59 0.00
C SER A 205 -5.22 -6.05 1.37
N ASP A 206 -5.81 -4.91 1.74
CA ASP A 206 -5.81 -4.42 3.12
C ASP A 206 -7.10 -4.87 3.79
N LYS A 207 -7.00 -5.51 4.96
CA LYS A 207 -8.13 -6.02 5.74
C LYS A 207 -8.17 -5.32 7.08
N ILE A 208 -9.13 -4.43 7.22
CA ILE A 208 -9.31 -3.58 8.39
C ILE A 208 -10.36 -4.24 9.29
N LEU A 209 -9.99 -4.54 10.53
CA LEU A 209 -10.94 -5.02 11.53
C LEU A 209 -11.80 -3.85 12.02
N LEU A 210 -13.11 -4.04 12.06
CA LEU A 210 -14.05 -3.10 12.63
C LEU A 210 -14.34 -3.51 14.07
N THR A 211 -14.10 -2.61 15.02
CA THR A 211 -14.33 -2.86 16.44
C THR A 211 -15.13 -1.71 17.06
N SER A 212 -15.90 -2.01 18.10
CA SER A 212 -16.47 -1.02 19.02
C SER A 212 -16.07 -1.42 20.43
N GLY A 213 -15.14 -0.65 21.00
CA GLY A 213 -14.43 -1.04 22.22
C GLY A 213 -13.64 -2.33 22.03
N GLN A 214 -13.95 -3.35 22.84
CA GLN A 214 -13.32 -4.69 22.74
C GLN A 214 -14.09 -5.66 21.84
N THR A 215 -15.20 -5.22 21.24
CA THR A 215 -16.10 -6.08 20.47
C THR A 215 -15.80 -5.99 18.99
N VAL A 216 -15.61 -7.13 18.32
CA VAL A 216 -15.42 -7.19 16.86
C VAL A 216 -16.78 -7.10 16.17
N LEU A 217 -16.96 -6.05 15.38
CA LEU A 217 -18.18 -5.81 14.60
C LEU A 217 -18.12 -6.45 13.21
N GLY A 218 -16.92 -6.64 12.66
CA GLY A 218 -16.73 -7.14 11.31
C GLY A 218 -15.35 -6.82 10.76
N ALA A 219 -15.19 -6.92 9.44
CA ALA A 219 -13.95 -6.59 8.76
C ALA A 219 -14.21 -6.04 7.35
N VAL A 220 -13.32 -5.17 6.87
CA VAL A 220 -13.36 -4.57 5.53
C VAL A 220 -12.11 -4.96 4.75
N ALA A 221 -12.25 -5.64 3.63
CA ALA A 221 -11.20 -5.84 2.63
C ALA A 221 -11.27 -4.74 1.56
N ILE A 222 -10.14 -4.09 1.34
CA ILE A 222 -9.91 -3.15 0.24
C ILE A 222 -8.87 -3.78 -0.68
N ILE A 223 -9.21 -3.94 -1.96
CA ILE A 223 -8.42 -4.71 -2.92
C ILE A 223 -7.99 -3.81 -4.07
N ARG A 224 -6.68 -3.79 -4.31
CA ARG A 224 -6.00 -2.90 -5.25
C ARG A 224 -5.19 -3.71 -6.24
N LYS A 225 -5.13 -3.26 -7.49
CA LYS A 225 -4.25 -3.86 -8.49
C LYS A 225 -2.80 -3.65 -8.08
N ILE A 226 -1.96 -4.66 -8.30
CA ILE A 226 -0.52 -4.47 -8.26
C ILE A 226 -0.16 -3.73 -9.55
N TYR A 227 -0.03 -2.41 -9.47
CA TYR A 227 0.52 -1.64 -10.57
C TYR A 227 2.00 -2.05 -10.73
N LYS A 228 2.36 -2.60 -11.89
CA LYS A 228 3.76 -2.53 -12.32
C LYS A 228 4.11 -1.04 -12.33
N VAL A 229 5.16 -0.69 -11.60
CA VAL A 229 5.59 0.69 -11.42
C VAL A 229 6.02 1.25 -12.77
N GLU A 230 5.08 1.90 -13.45
CA GLU A 230 5.38 3.00 -14.34
C GLU A 230 5.13 4.27 -13.52
N ASN A 231 6.19 5.04 -13.34
CA ASN A 231 6.19 6.34 -12.69
C ASN A 231 5.00 7.18 -13.17
N THR A 232 4.08 7.49 -12.28
CA THR A 232 3.22 8.69 -12.36
C THR A 232 2.67 8.92 -10.97
N GLY A 233 3.39 9.72 -10.19
CA GLY A 233 2.84 10.30 -8.98
C GLY A 233 1.79 11.32 -9.37
N PHE A 234 0.53 11.06 -9.05
CA PHE A 234 -0.49 12.10 -8.96
C PHE A 234 -1.62 11.64 -8.03
N ASN A 235 -1.97 12.53 -7.12
CA ASN A 235 -3.18 12.61 -6.30
C ASN A 235 -3.32 11.65 -5.11
N ASN A 236 -2.79 12.09 -3.97
CA ASN A 236 -3.54 12.13 -2.70
C ASN A 236 -2.88 13.12 -1.74
N VAL A 237 -2.91 14.40 -2.10
CA VAL A 237 -2.86 15.49 -1.13
C VAL A 237 -4.25 16.13 -1.15
N VAL A 238 -4.75 16.50 0.03
CA VAL A 238 -6.06 17.11 0.29
C VAL A 238 -7.23 16.13 0.48
N LYS A 239 -7.25 15.49 1.66
CA LYS A 239 -8.38 15.48 2.64
C LYS A 239 -8.08 14.49 3.78
N SER A 240 -7.09 14.82 4.60
CA SER A 240 -7.00 14.29 5.96
C SER A 240 -6.75 15.47 6.89
N GLN A 241 -7.83 16.11 7.33
CA GLN A 241 -7.77 16.89 8.56
C GLN A 241 -7.68 15.87 9.70
N ASN A 242 -6.45 15.47 10.02
CA ASN A 242 -5.95 14.92 11.31
C ASN A 242 -4.65 14.10 11.16
N SER A 243 -3.72 14.49 10.28
CA SER A 243 -2.32 14.04 10.43
C SER A 243 -1.33 15.10 9.96
N SER A 244 -1.40 16.30 10.53
CA SER A 244 -0.30 17.30 10.47
C SER A 244 0.87 16.92 11.39
N THR A 245 0.97 15.66 11.81
CA THR A 245 1.99 15.16 12.72
C THR A 245 3.12 14.51 11.92
N ALA A 246 4.34 15.02 12.11
CA ALA A 246 5.54 14.42 11.58
C ALA A 246 5.67 12.94 12.04
N ARG A 247 5.67 12.01 11.09
CA ARG A 247 5.57 10.55 11.34
C ARG A 247 6.82 9.94 11.98
N TYR A 248 8.00 10.44 11.63
CA TYR A 248 9.29 9.84 11.95
C TYR A 248 10.09 10.66 12.96
N ARG A 249 10.82 9.96 13.83
CA ARG A 249 11.78 10.51 14.78
C ARG A 249 13.19 10.00 14.46
N PHE A 250 14.20 10.65 15.04
CA PHE A 250 15.60 10.25 14.87
C PHE A 250 15.87 8.78 15.27
N CYS A 251 15.09 8.19 16.18
CA CYS A 251 15.21 6.77 16.54
C CYS A 251 14.79 5.81 15.43
N ASN A 252 14.06 6.29 14.41
CA ASN A 252 13.71 5.52 13.22
C ASN A 252 14.83 5.54 12.17
N ILE A 253 15.87 6.37 12.34
CA ILE A 253 17.01 6.41 11.43
C ILE A 253 17.95 5.26 11.74
N VAL A 254 18.15 4.37 10.76
CA VAL A 254 19.08 3.25 10.85
C VAL A 254 20.29 3.52 9.98
N GLY A 255 21.48 3.36 10.55
CA GLY A 255 22.76 3.47 9.85
C GLY A 255 23.94 3.63 10.82
N ARG A 256 25.06 3.01 10.48
CA ARG A 256 26.33 3.05 11.24
C ARG A 256 27.46 3.74 10.48
N ASP A 257 27.32 3.95 9.17
CA ASP A 257 28.30 4.63 8.35
C ASP A 257 28.68 6.01 8.90
N LEU A 258 29.97 6.34 8.87
CA LEU A 258 30.50 7.55 9.51
C LEU A 258 30.03 8.82 8.82
N ALA A 259 29.95 8.82 7.48
CA ALA A 259 29.47 9.97 6.71
C ALA A 259 27.98 10.19 6.99
N PHE A 260 27.17 9.14 6.95
CA PHE A 260 25.74 9.23 7.26
C PHE A 260 25.49 9.67 8.71
N ARG A 261 26.18 9.10 9.70
CA ARG A 261 26.05 9.52 11.11
C ARG A 261 26.45 10.98 11.32
N SER A 262 27.42 11.49 10.57
CA SER A 262 27.80 12.90 10.63
C SER A 262 26.69 13.81 10.10
N VAL A 263 25.95 13.38 9.08
CA VAL A 263 24.75 14.08 8.58
C VAL A 263 23.65 14.08 9.65
N VAL A 264 23.37 12.94 10.27
CA VAL A 264 22.37 12.83 11.34
C VAL A 264 22.73 13.72 12.54
N LYS A 265 24.00 13.75 12.96
CA LYS A 265 24.48 14.65 14.02
C LYS A 265 24.26 16.12 13.68
N ARG A 266 24.55 16.53 12.45
CA ARG A 266 24.28 17.90 11.97
C ARG A 266 22.78 18.21 11.96
N ALA A 267 21.95 17.28 11.50
CA ALA A 267 20.50 17.42 11.52
C ALA A 267 19.95 17.61 12.93
N VAL A 268 20.46 16.86 13.92
CA VAL A 268 20.12 17.05 15.34
C VAL A 268 20.52 18.46 15.83
N LYS A 269 21.72 18.93 15.47
CA LYS A 269 22.16 20.29 15.81
C LYS A 269 21.26 21.36 15.18
N PHE A 270 20.90 21.19 13.90
CA PHE A 270 20.01 22.12 13.21
C PHE A 270 18.60 22.11 13.80
N ALA A 271 18.08 20.95 14.22
CA ALA A 271 16.78 20.86 14.85
C ALA A 271 16.70 21.67 16.16
N ARG A 272 17.76 21.60 16.99
CA ARG A 272 17.80 22.19 18.34
C ARG A 272 18.24 23.65 18.41
N SER A 273 19.11 24.07 17.49
CA SER A 273 19.85 25.34 17.65
C SER A 273 19.78 26.27 16.46
N ALA A 274 19.24 25.81 15.31
CA ALA A 274 19.06 26.71 14.19
C ALA A 274 17.88 27.64 14.45
N PRO A 275 18.05 28.96 14.23
CA PRO A 275 16.95 29.89 14.17
C PRO A 275 15.85 29.41 13.21
N PRO A 276 14.55 29.55 13.55
CA PRO A 276 13.46 29.03 12.74
C PRO A 276 13.37 29.58 11.31
N ASP A 277 13.97 30.73 11.07
CA ASP A 277 14.00 31.45 9.79
C ASP A 277 15.11 30.98 8.85
N MET A 278 16.05 30.16 9.34
CA MET A 278 17.05 29.53 8.49
C MET A 278 16.46 28.29 7.82
N ALA A 279 16.36 28.33 6.50
CA ALA A 279 15.96 27.18 5.70
C ALA A 279 17.00 26.06 5.79
N ILE A 280 16.50 24.81 5.82
CA ILE A 280 17.34 23.61 5.73
C ILE A 280 17.16 23.01 4.33
N LEU A 281 18.27 22.77 3.64
CA LEU A 281 18.29 22.07 2.36
C LEU A 281 18.84 20.66 2.54
N ILE A 282 18.02 19.66 2.25
CA ILE A 282 18.39 18.24 2.28
C ILE A 282 18.64 17.77 0.85
N THR A 283 19.89 17.46 0.49
CA THR A 283 20.25 16.97 -0.85
C THR A 283 20.58 15.48 -0.82
N GLY A 284 20.17 14.74 -1.84
CA GLY A 284 20.55 13.33 -1.98
C GLY A 284 19.61 12.60 -2.93
N GLU A 285 20.06 11.48 -3.47
CA GLU A 285 19.32 10.74 -4.49
C GLU A 285 17.93 10.30 -4.03
N SER A 286 17.09 9.92 -5.00
CA SER A 286 15.77 9.36 -4.72
C SER A 286 15.87 8.11 -3.85
N GLY A 287 14.97 7.98 -2.87
CA GLY A 287 14.94 6.80 -1.99
C GLY A 287 16.01 6.76 -0.88
N THR A 288 16.76 7.84 -0.64
CA THR A 288 17.78 7.89 0.44
C THR A 288 17.23 8.16 1.84
N GLY A 289 15.98 8.64 1.97
CA GLY A 289 15.31 8.93 3.25
C GLY A 289 15.19 10.41 3.62
N LYS A 290 15.09 11.33 2.64
CA LYS A 290 15.00 12.78 2.87
C LYS A 290 13.80 13.19 3.75
N GLU A 291 12.61 12.65 3.47
CA GLU A 291 11.39 12.91 4.26
C GLU A 291 11.55 12.44 5.72
N LEU A 292 12.15 11.27 5.92
CA LEU A 292 12.41 10.71 7.25
C LEU A 292 13.29 11.66 8.07
N LEU A 293 14.34 12.22 7.46
CA LEU A 293 15.20 13.21 8.10
C LEU A 293 14.47 14.53 8.39
N ALA A 294 13.68 15.05 7.44
CA ALA A 294 12.89 16.28 7.60
C ALA A 294 11.86 16.16 8.75
N SER A 295 11.10 15.07 8.77
CA SER A 295 10.15 14.75 9.83
C SER A 295 10.85 14.65 11.20
N SER A 296 12.04 14.04 11.23
CA SER A 296 12.83 13.90 12.46
C SER A 296 13.31 15.26 12.99
N ILE A 297 13.76 16.15 12.09
CA ILE A 297 14.17 17.52 12.44
C ILE A 297 13.00 18.28 13.05
N HIS A 298 11.81 18.23 12.45
CA HIS A 298 10.61 18.87 13.00
C HIS A 298 10.28 18.36 14.40
N ASN A 299 10.21 17.03 14.58
CA ASN A 299 9.85 16.38 15.84
C ASN A 299 10.83 16.68 17.00
N LEU A 300 12.08 17.02 16.70
CA LEU A 300 13.08 17.39 17.70
C LEU A 300 13.15 18.90 17.94
N SER A 301 12.59 19.72 17.06
CA SER A 301 12.64 21.18 17.16
C SER A 301 11.64 21.74 18.18
N ASP A 302 11.78 23.03 18.50
CA ASP A 302 10.83 23.75 19.35
C ASP A 302 9.42 23.86 18.73
N ARG A 303 9.30 23.60 17.42
CA ARG A 303 8.04 23.62 16.66
C ARG A 303 7.34 22.26 16.57
N LYS A 304 7.79 21.25 17.32
CA LYS A 304 7.25 19.88 17.32
C LYS A 304 5.75 19.77 17.65
N LEU A 305 5.16 20.79 18.29
CA LEU A 305 3.72 20.86 18.58
C LEU A 305 2.92 21.53 17.45
N GLY A 306 3.60 22.25 16.55
CA GLY A 306 3.00 22.87 15.38
C GLY A 306 2.82 21.87 14.22
N PRO A 307 2.14 22.28 13.15
CA PRO A 307 1.89 21.42 12.00
C PRO A 307 3.18 21.09 11.23
N PHE A 308 3.30 19.85 10.77
CA PHE A 308 4.26 19.45 9.74
C PHE A 308 3.50 19.20 8.44
N ILE A 309 3.72 20.04 7.43
CA ILE A 309 3.03 19.98 6.15
C ILE A 309 4.03 19.54 5.06
N PRO A 310 4.01 18.26 4.63
CA PRO A 310 4.81 17.80 3.51
C PRO A 310 4.13 18.12 2.17
N VAL A 311 4.92 18.57 1.20
CA VAL A 311 4.48 18.91 -0.16
C VAL A 311 5.52 18.43 -1.14
N ASN A 312 5.15 17.56 -2.08
CA ASN A 312 6.01 17.18 -3.20
C ASN A 312 5.64 18.03 -4.42
N LEU A 313 6.55 18.90 -4.85
CA LEU A 313 6.28 19.85 -5.93
C LEU A 313 6.13 19.18 -7.30
N ALA A 314 6.78 18.04 -7.54
CA ALA A 314 6.63 17.31 -8.81
C ALA A 314 5.25 16.65 -8.95
N THR A 315 4.54 16.45 -7.84
CA THR A 315 3.18 15.87 -7.85
C THR A 315 2.07 16.91 -7.95
N LEU A 316 2.40 18.22 -7.99
CA LEU A 316 1.41 19.28 -8.12
C LEU A 316 1.25 19.65 -9.59
N PRO A 317 0.01 19.78 -10.12
CA PRO A 317 -0.18 20.31 -11.45
C PRO A 317 0.35 21.74 -11.50
N GLU A 318 1.13 22.08 -12.51
CA GLU A 318 1.73 23.42 -12.66
C GLU A 318 0.70 24.54 -12.52
N SER A 319 -0.50 24.34 -13.10
CA SER A 319 -1.62 25.28 -13.06
C SER A 319 -2.20 25.51 -11.66
N LEU A 320 -2.05 24.55 -10.73
CA LEU A 320 -2.62 24.61 -9.39
C LEU A 320 -1.57 24.88 -8.30
N ALA A 321 -0.29 24.58 -8.54
CA ALA A 321 0.77 24.66 -7.55
C ALA A 321 0.84 26.04 -6.86
N SER A 322 0.72 27.13 -7.61
CA SER A 322 0.66 28.49 -7.04
C SER A 322 -0.55 28.68 -6.11
N SER A 323 -1.73 28.21 -6.51
CA SER A 323 -2.95 28.39 -5.72
C SER A 323 -2.98 27.54 -4.45
N GLU A 324 -2.37 26.35 -4.49
CA GLU A 324 -2.27 25.49 -3.31
C GLU A 324 -1.22 25.97 -2.33
N LEU A 325 -0.01 26.32 -2.81
CA LEU A 325 1.06 26.80 -1.94
C LEU A 325 0.69 28.13 -1.29
N PHE A 326 0.25 29.11 -2.09
CA PHE A 326 0.09 30.50 -1.65
C PHE A 326 -1.35 30.90 -1.31
N GLY A 327 -2.34 30.07 -1.64
CA GLY A 327 -3.74 30.39 -1.45
C GLY A 327 -4.26 31.41 -2.47
N TYR A 328 -5.57 31.64 -2.45
CA TYR A 328 -6.22 32.61 -3.34
C TYR A 328 -7.37 33.33 -2.63
N GLU A 329 -7.64 34.56 -3.04
CA GLU A 329 -8.83 35.30 -2.63
C GLU A 329 -10.03 35.00 -3.55
N ASP A 330 -11.21 35.37 -3.09
CA ASP A 330 -12.44 35.24 -3.88
C ASP A 330 -12.32 36.03 -5.19
N GLY A 331 -12.70 35.44 -6.31
CA GLY A 331 -12.61 36.07 -7.63
C GLY A 331 -11.21 36.12 -8.24
N ALA A 332 -10.20 35.45 -7.67
CA ALA A 332 -8.84 35.45 -8.22
C ALA A 332 -8.74 34.83 -9.63
N PHE A 333 -9.60 33.85 -9.95
CA PHE A 333 -9.71 33.22 -11.26
C PHE A 333 -11.10 32.57 -11.44
N THR A 334 -11.43 32.18 -12.67
CA THR A 334 -12.69 31.49 -13.01
C THR A 334 -12.75 30.12 -12.32
N GLY A 335 -13.74 29.94 -11.42
CA GLY A 335 -13.88 28.71 -10.62
C GLY A 335 -13.30 28.80 -9.20
N SER A 336 -12.80 29.96 -8.78
CA SER A 336 -12.45 30.21 -7.37
C SER A 336 -13.66 30.02 -6.44
N LYS A 337 -13.43 29.42 -5.27
CA LYS A 337 -14.46 29.26 -4.24
C LYS A 337 -14.80 30.62 -3.61
N LYS A 338 -16.10 30.84 -3.36
CA LYS A 338 -16.57 31.99 -2.57
C LYS A 338 -15.88 32.01 -1.20
N GLY A 339 -15.26 33.14 -0.86
CA GLY A 339 -14.45 33.31 0.36
C GLY A 339 -12.96 32.95 0.23
N GLY A 340 -12.48 32.49 -0.93
CA GLY A 340 -11.08 32.13 -1.17
C GLY A 340 -10.63 30.84 -0.45
N GLN A 341 -9.32 30.59 -0.48
CA GLN A 341 -8.69 29.43 0.16
C GLN A 341 -7.31 29.79 0.72
N ALA A 342 -7.04 29.38 1.96
CA ALA A 342 -5.73 29.54 2.58
C ALA A 342 -4.71 28.57 1.97
N GLY A 343 -3.49 29.07 1.71
CA GLY A 343 -2.40 28.29 1.15
C GLY A 343 -1.75 27.33 2.15
N LEU A 344 -0.94 26.40 1.65
CA LEU A 344 -0.18 25.45 2.47
C LEU A 344 0.82 26.15 3.42
N PHE A 345 1.36 27.30 3.02
CA PHE A 345 2.17 28.14 3.90
C PHE A 345 1.38 28.62 5.13
N GLU A 346 0.16 29.11 4.95
CA GLU A 346 -0.69 29.54 6.06
C GLU A 346 -1.10 28.35 6.94
N GLN A 347 -1.31 27.18 6.34
CA GLN A 347 -1.61 25.95 7.09
C GLN A 347 -0.42 25.43 7.91
N ALA A 348 0.80 25.80 7.54
CA ALA A 348 2.03 25.44 8.25
C ALA A 348 2.43 26.43 9.36
N GLN A 349 1.57 27.41 9.68
CA GLN A 349 1.86 28.45 10.67
C GLN A 349 2.26 27.85 12.03
N HIS A 350 3.29 28.43 12.64
CA HIS A 350 3.94 27.97 13.88
C HIS A 350 4.57 26.56 13.79
N GLY A 351 4.62 25.99 12.59
CA GLY A 351 5.09 24.65 12.31
C GLY A 351 6.22 24.60 11.30
N THR A 352 6.20 23.61 10.42
CA THR A 352 7.21 23.38 9.39
C THR A 352 6.57 22.98 8.08
N LEU A 353 6.97 23.65 6.99
CA LEU A 353 6.63 23.25 5.63
C LEU A 353 7.83 22.48 5.05
N PHE A 354 7.58 21.24 4.64
CA PHE A 354 8.56 20.40 3.96
C PHE A 354 8.28 20.40 2.46
N LEU A 355 9.19 20.96 1.67
CA LEU A 355 9.13 21.03 0.21
C LEU A 355 10.03 19.96 -0.39
N ASP A 356 9.46 18.83 -0.80
CA ASP A 356 10.18 17.78 -1.52
C ASP A 356 10.21 18.10 -3.03
N GLU A 357 11.29 17.67 -3.67
CA GLU A 357 11.57 17.91 -5.09
C GLU A 357 11.53 19.41 -5.47
N ILE A 358 12.26 20.24 -4.71
CA ILE A 358 12.33 21.71 -4.92
C ILE A 358 12.82 22.12 -6.32
N GLU A 359 13.61 21.26 -6.96
CA GLU A 359 14.04 21.35 -8.36
C GLU A 359 12.88 21.44 -9.35
N ALA A 360 11.71 20.86 -9.02
CA ALA A 360 10.52 20.89 -9.86
C ALA A 360 9.75 22.23 -9.78
N ALA A 361 10.16 23.16 -8.92
CA ALA A 361 9.52 24.46 -8.80
C ALA A 361 9.68 25.28 -10.09
N THR A 362 8.58 25.78 -10.64
CA THR A 362 8.63 26.71 -11.78
C THR A 362 9.24 28.06 -11.38
N ILE A 363 9.72 28.83 -12.35
CA ILE A 363 10.30 30.17 -12.09
C ILE A 363 9.32 31.09 -11.34
N GLU A 364 8.01 30.97 -11.61
CA GLU A 364 6.98 31.71 -10.88
C GLU A 364 6.93 31.32 -9.39
N ILE A 365 6.92 30.02 -9.11
CA ILE A 365 6.92 29.49 -7.74
C ILE A 365 8.21 29.91 -7.04
N GLN A 366 9.37 29.75 -7.69
CA GLN A 366 10.66 30.16 -7.16
C GLN A 366 10.69 31.64 -6.77
N THR A 367 10.11 32.52 -7.60
CA THR A 367 10.03 33.95 -7.32
C THR A 367 9.18 34.27 -6.09
N LYS A 368 8.04 33.57 -5.92
CA LYS A 368 7.19 33.74 -4.74
C LYS A 368 7.81 33.13 -3.48
N LEU A 369 8.45 31.97 -3.60
CA LEU A 369 9.19 31.32 -2.50
C LEU A 369 10.31 32.21 -1.97
N LEU A 370 11.06 32.86 -2.86
CA LEU A 370 12.09 33.82 -2.47
C LEU A 370 11.50 34.94 -1.60
N ARG A 371 10.41 35.57 -2.04
CA ARG A 371 9.73 36.63 -1.27
C ARG A 371 9.25 36.13 0.09
N VAL A 372 8.72 34.91 0.16
CA VAL A 372 8.31 34.31 1.44
C VAL A 372 9.51 34.12 2.38
N LEU A 373 10.64 33.64 1.86
CA LEU A 373 11.87 33.44 2.64
C LEU A 373 12.54 34.75 3.09
N GLU A 374 12.37 35.84 2.34
CA GLU A 374 12.95 37.14 2.63
C GLU A 374 12.05 37.99 3.54
N GLU A 375 10.79 38.18 3.15
CA GLU A 375 9.85 39.08 3.81
C GLU A 375 9.13 38.40 4.99
N ARG A 376 9.08 37.06 5.02
CA ARG A 376 8.25 36.27 5.93
C ARG A 376 6.78 36.67 5.87
N LYS A 377 6.34 37.04 4.68
CA LYS A 377 4.95 37.37 4.40
C LYS A 377 4.51 36.65 3.16
N ILE A 378 3.22 36.38 3.10
CA ILE A 378 2.59 35.80 1.92
C ILE A 378 1.46 36.69 1.47
N ARG A 379 1.28 36.71 0.15
CA ARG A 379 0.16 37.38 -0.49
C ARG A 379 -0.58 36.33 -1.30
N ARG A 380 -1.87 36.16 -1.01
CA ARG A 380 -2.75 35.26 -1.75
C ARG A 380 -2.87 35.71 -3.20
N LEU A 381 -3.10 34.77 -4.11
CA LEU A 381 -3.38 35.09 -5.51
C LEU A 381 -4.62 35.98 -5.62
N GLY A 382 -4.53 37.04 -6.44
CA GLY A 382 -5.61 38.02 -6.63
C GLY A 382 -5.83 38.99 -5.46
N GLY A 383 -5.33 38.67 -4.27
CA GLY A 383 -5.46 39.52 -3.09
C GLY A 383 -4.44 40.64 -3.04
N LEU A 384 -4.68 41.66 -2.21
CA LEU A 384 -3.72 42.75 -1.90
C LEU A 384 -3.14 42.63 -0.49
N ARG A 385 -3.78 41.86 0.38
CA ARG A 385 -3.39 41.73 1.78
C ARG A 385 -2.17 40.84 1.94
N GLN A 386 -1.19 41.33 2.70
CA GLN A 386 -0.08 40.52 3.18
C GLN A 386 -0.45 39.85 4.51
N VAL A 387 -0.03 38.60 4.68
CA VAL A 387 -0.20 37.80 5.90
C VAL A 387 1.19 37.44 6.43
N ASP A 388 1.45 37.75 7.69
CA ASP A 388 2.71 37.40 8.35
C ASP A 388 2.82 35.89 8.55
N LEU A 389 3.98 35.34 8.19
CA LEU A 389 4.29 33.93 8.26
C LEU A 389 5.34 33.65 9.33
N ASP A 390 5.02 32.67 10.18
CA ASP A 390 5.94 32.09 11.14
C ASP A 390 6.07 30.59 10.85
N VAL A 391 6.81 30.25 9.80
CA VAL A 391 6.94 28.89 9.28
C VAL A 391 8.41 28.55 9.08
N ARG A 392 8.84 27.40 9.61
CA ARG A 392 10.15 26.85 9.28
C ARG A 392 10.11 26.15 7.93
N ILE A 393 11.09 26.39 7.07
CA ILE A 393 11.16 25.76 5.74
C ILE A 393 12.25 24.70 5.72
N ILE A 394 11.89 23.49 5.30
CA ILE A 394 12.83 22.42 4.96
C ILE A 394 12.59 22.07 3.50
N ALA A 395 13.59 22.25 2.65
CA ALA A 395 13.54 21.87 1.24
C ALA A 395 14.36 20.60 1.01
N ALA A 396 13.95 19.77 0.06
CA ALA A 396 14.71 18.61 -0.37
C ALA A 396 14.86 18.60 -1.90
N SER A 397 16.05 18.20 -2.35
CA SER A 397 16.38 18.04 -3.77
C SER A 397 17.01 16.68 -4.04
N ASN A 398 16.62 16.05 -5.14
CA ASN A 398 17.31 14.87 -5.65
C ASN A 398 18.40 15.22 -6.70
N GLU A 399 18.33 16.42 -7.28
CA GLU A 399 19.29 16.95 -8.24
C GLU A 399 20.28 17.93 -7.61
N ASP A 400 21.34 18.26 -8.34
CA ASP A 400 22.24 19.35 -7.97
C ASP A 400 21.65 20.70 -8.40
N LEU A 401 21.06 21.41 -7.43
CA LEU A 401 20.48 22.73 -7.65
C LEU A 401 21.48 23.73 -8.21
N LEU A 402 22.77 23.61 -7.89
CA LEU A 402 23.78 24.51 -8.41
C LEU A 402 23.94 24.34 -9.93
N THR A 403 23.87 23.11 -10.43
CA THR A 403 23.86 22.83 -11.87
C THR A 403 22.62 23.46 -12.53
N LEU A 404 21.44 23.31 -11.92
CA LEU A 404 20.21 23.94 -12.43
C LEU A 404 20.25 25.47 -12.45
N VAL A 405 21.01 26.08 -11.53
CA VAL A 405 21.29 27.52 -11.55
C VAL A 405 22.12 27.90 -12.78
N HIS A 406 23.18 27.15 -13.08
CA HIS A 406 24.01 27.39 -14.27
C HIS A 406 23.24 27.18 -15.58
N GLU A 407 22.28 26.26 -15.59
CA GLU A 407 21.37 26.02 -16.72
C GLU A 407 20.23 27.06 -16.83
N GLY A 408 20.11 27.99 -15.89
CA GLY A 408 19.04 28.99 -15.87
C GLY A 408 17.65 28.46 -15.50
N LYS A 409 17.54 27.21 -15.03
CA LYS A 409 16.29 26.58 -14.59
C LYS A 409 15.95 26.88 -13.14
N PHE A 410 16.95 27.20 -12.33
CA PHE A 410 16.78 27.56 -10.92
C PHE A 410 17.37 28.94 -10.64
N ARG A 411 16.68 29.75 -9.86
CA ARG A 411 17.15 31.10 -9.55
C ARG A 411 18.33 31.06 -8.58
N HIS A 412 19.37 31.81 -8.94
CA HIS A 412 20.58 31.95 -8.13
C HIS A 412 20.28 32.48 -6.72
N ASP A 413 19.49 33.55 -6.61
CA ASP A 413 19.11 34.16 -5.32
C ASP A 413 18.39 33.19 -4.37
N LEU A 414 17.39 32.46 -4.88
CA LEU A 414 16.67 31.44 -4.11
C LEU A 414 17.59 30.31 -3.65
N TYR A 415 18.51 29.86 -4.51
CA TYR A 415 19.47 28.82 -4.14
C TYR A 415 20.30 29.23 -2.91
N PHE A 416 20.86 30.44 -2.89
CA PHE A 416 21.64 30.90 -1.74
C PHE A 416 20.80 31.06 -0.47
N ARG A 417 19.52 31.44 -0.60
CA ARG A 417 18.60 31.57 0.53
C ARG A 417 18.19 30.22 1.11
N LEU A 418 18.07 29.17 0.29
CA LEU A 418 17.77 27.81 0.73
C LEU A 418 19.01 27.08 1.25
N ASN A 419 20.19 27.33 0.66
CA ASN A 419 21.42 26.62 0.93
C ASN A 419 22.20 27.15 2.16
N VAL A 420 21.48 27.63 3.18
CA VAL A 420 22.10 28.12 4.43
C VAL A 420 22.49 26.96 5.33
N LEU A 421 21.58 26.00 5.54
CA LEU A 421 21.82 24.81 6.35
C LEU A 421 21.70 23.56 5.48
N ARG A 422 22.82 23.14 4.87
CA ARG A 422 22.86 22.00 3.95
C ARG A 422 23.10 20.67 4.67
N LEU A 423 22.29 19.66 4.32
CA LEU A 423 22.44 18.27 4.74
C LEU A 423 22.47 17.38 3.49
N HIS A 424 23.64 16.86 3.14
CA HIS A 424 23.74 15.92 2.03
C HIS A 424 23.68 14.47 2.54
N ILE A 425 22.68 13.70 2.10
CA ILE A 425 22.55 12.28 2.41
C ILE A 425 23.30 11.45 1.34
N PRO A 426 24.34 10.67 1.72
CA PRO A 426 25.04 9.83 0.77
C PRO A 426 24.14 8.71 0.22
N PRO A 427 24.29 8.33 -1.06
CA PRO A 427 23.59 7.20 -1.64
C PRO A 427 24.02 5.88 -0.99
N LEU A 428 23.18 4.86 -1.07
CA LEU A 428 23.39 3.59 -0.37
C LEU A 428 24.69 2.88 -0.78
N ARG A 429 25.11 3.01 -2.05
CA ARG A 429 26.41 2.51 -2.55
C ARG A 429 27.65 3.12 -1.88
N GLU A 430 27.53 4.32 -1.30
CA GLU A 430 28.62 4.97 -0.55
C GLU A 430 28.59 4.60 0.94
N ARG A 431 27.51 3.99 1.42
CA ARG A 431 27.32 3.54 2.81
C ARG A 431 26.97 2.05 2.90
N LYS A 432 27.74 1.21 2.20
CA LYS A 432 27.54 -0.25 2.12
C LYS A 432 27.52 -0.94 3.49
N GLU A 433 28.18 -0.35 4.48
CA GLU A 433 28.17 -0.81 5.86
C GLU A 433 26.81 -0.72 6.55
N ASP A 434 25.89 0.10 6.03
CA ASP A 434 24.52 0.21 6.54
C ASP A 434 23.61 -0.92 6.04
N ILE A 435 23.96 -1.56 4.92
CA ILE A 435 23.11 -2.56 4.25
C ILE A 435 22.72 -3.71 5.19
N PRO A 436 23.64 -4.37 5.91
CA PRO A 436 23.25 -5.46 6.82
C PRO A 436 22.30 -5.02 7.93
N LEU A 437 22.49 -3.80 8.47
CA LEU A 437 21.62 -3.25 9.51
C LEU A 437 20.22 -2.92 8.97
N LEU A 438 20.16 -2.37 7.75
CA LEU A 438 18.90 -2.07 7.08
C LEU A 438 18.13 -3.36 6.75
N VAL A 439 18.83 -4.41 6.33
CA VAL A 439 18.25 -5.74 6.09
C VAL A 439 17.60 -6.27 7.36
N GLU A 440 18.34 -6.32 8.47
CA GLU A 440 17.82 -6.76 9.77
C GLU A 440 16.62 -5.93 10.22
N HIS A 441 16.72 -4.61 10.08
CA HIS A 441 15.66 -3.68 10.45
C HIS A 441 14.37 -3.95 9.67
N PHE A 442 14.45 -4.09 8.33
CA PHE A 442 13.27 -4.31 7.50
C PHE A 442 12.64 -5.68 7.72
N LEU A 443 13.43 -6.74 7.86
CA LEU A 443 12.89 -8.08 8.13
C LEU A 443 12.13 -8.11 9.46
N LYS A 444 12.67 -7.42 10.48
CA LYS A 444 11.97 -7.22 11.75
C LYS A 444 10.71 -6.37 11.61
N GLU A 445 10.75 -5.29 10.82
CA GLU A 445 9.58 -4.46 10.51
C GLU A 445 8.46 -5.28 9.84
N PHE A 446 8.82 -6.22 8.97
CA PHE A 446 7.88 -7.11 8.28
C PHE A 446 7.33 -8.23 9.18
N GLY A 447 7.80 -8.35 10.44
CA GLY A 447 7.39 -9.40 11.36
C GLY A 447 7.84 -10.80 10.94
N ARG A 448 8.92 -10.90 10.15
CA ARG A 448 9.46 -12.16 9.65
C ARG A 448 10.74 -12.52 10.39
N ASP A 449 10.74 -13.72 10.99
CA ASP A 449 11.93 -14.31 11.60
C ASP A 449 12.68 -15.14 10.55
N VAL A 450 13.26 -14.44 9.57
CA VAL A 450 13.98 -15.01 8.43
C VAL A 450 15.34 -14.34 8.34
N CYS A 451 16.40 -15.12 8.20
CA CYS A 451 17.76 -14.60 8.02
C CYS A 451 18.07 -14.43 6.52
N VAL A 452 19.09 -13.65 6.19
CA VAL A 452 19.58 -13.54 4.81
C VAL A 452 20.84 -14.37 4.67
N ASP A 453 20.91 -15.20 3.62
CA ASP A 453 22.10 -15.97 3.30
C ASP A 453 23.30 -15.04 3.03
N HIS A 454 24.49 -15.47 3.40
CA HIS A 454 25.74 -14.75 3.13
C HIS A 454 25.91 -14.48 1.63
N ALA A 455 25.48 -15.39 0.76
CA ALA A 455 25.53 -15.16 -0.69
C ALA A 455 24.70 -13.95 -1.13
N VAL A 456 23.50 -13.78 -0.55
CA VAL A 456 22.63 -12.62 -0.82
C VAL A 456 23.24 -11.35 -0.26
N LEU A 457 23.79 -11.38 0.96
CA LEU A 457 24.46 -10.22 1.55
C LEU A 457 25.68 -9.76 0.72
N SER A 458 26.46 -10.69 0.16
CA SER A 458 27.56 -10.36 -0.75
C SER A 458 27.05 -9.61 -1.98
N VAL A 459 26.01 -10.14 -2.64
CA VAL A 459 25.41 -9.48 -3.82
C VAL A 459 24.84 -8.11 -3.46
N PHE A 460 24.19 -7.98 -2.31
CA PHE A 460 23.66 -6.70 -1.84
C PHE A 460 24.77 -5.67 -1.58
N ARG A 461 25.96 -6.08 -1.14
CA ARG A 461 27.09 -5.15 -0.99
C ARG A 461 27.72 -4.75 -2.31
N GLU A 462 27.69 -5.62 -3.31
CA GLU A 462 28.27 -5.32 -4.63
C GLU A 462 27.37 -4.38 -5.45
N TYR A 463 26.05 -4.56 -5.35
CA TYR A 463 25.07 -3.78 -6.12
C TYR A 463 25.07 -2.27 -5.82
N ASP A 464 24.87 -1.44 -6.86
CA ASP A 464 24.92 0.01 -6.75
C ASP A 464 23.66 0.67 -6.14
N TRP A 465 22.57 -0.08 -5.99
CA TRP A 465 21.30 0.41 -5.41
C TRP A 465 20.81 1.75 -5.99
N PRO A 466 20.49 1.83 -7.30
CA PRO A 466 20.02 3.06 -7.94
C PRO A 466 18.75 3.64 -7.29
N GLY A 467 17.87 2.80 -6.72
CA GLY A 467 16.71 3.24 -5.94
C GLY A 467 16.97 3.32 -4.44
N ASN A 468 18.23 3.24 -4.01
CA ASN A 468 18.70 3.40 -2.64
C ASN A 468 17.92 2.50 -1.64
N VAL A 469 17.57 3.05 -0.46
CA VAL A 469 16.89 2.32 0.62
C VAL A 469 15.49 1.89 0.21
N ARG A 470 14.81 2.65 -0.66
CA ARG A 470 13.49 2.31 -1.19
C ARG A 470 13.54 1.01 -2.01
N GLU A 471 14.54 0.87 -2.87
CA GLU A 471 14.76 -0.35 -3.64
C GLU A 471 15.13 -1.54 -2.74
N LEU A 472 16.06 -1.35 -1.81
CA LEU A 472 16.43 -2.40 -0.84
C LEU A 472 15.21 -2.93 -0.07
N ARG A 473 14.37 -2.02 0.45
CA ARG A 473 13.13 -2.39 1.14
C ARG A 473 12.19 -3.20 0.24
N ASN A 474 12.02 -2.79 -1.02
CA ASN A 474 11.14 -3.48 -1.97
C ASN A 474 11.66 -4.88 -2.33
N VAL A 475 12.97 -5.02 -2.55
CA VAL A 475 13.63 -6.30 -2.84
C VAL A 475 13.47 -7.25 -1.66
N LEU A 476 13.73 -6.77 -0.45
CA LEU A 476 13.56 -7.56 0.78
C LEU A 476 12.10 -7.92 1.05
N GLN A 477 11.17 -7.01 0.83
CA GLN A 477 9.74 -7.29 1.01
C GLN A 477 9.29 -8.40 0.08
N TYR A 478 9.66 -8.36 -1.20
CA TYR A 478 9.41 -9.44 -2.14
C TYR A 478 10.03 -10.76 -1.67
N ALA A 479 11.33 -10.75 -1.34
CA ALA A 479 12.04 -11.96 -0.95
C ALA A 479 11.49 -12.58 0.34
N SER A 480 11.01 -11.75 1.28
CA SER A 480 10.37 -12.21 2.52
C SER A 480 9.00 -12.88 2.30
N VAL A 481 8.36 -12.62 1.16
CA VAL A 481 7.08 -13.24 0.78
C VAL A 481 7.30 -14.52 -0.02
N VAL A 482 8.36 -14.56 -0.85
CA VAL A 482 8.67 -15.71 -1.71
C VAL A 482 9.44 -16.81 -0.96
N SER A 483 10.25 -16.44 0.04
CA SER A 483 11.00 -17.42 0.82
C SER A 483 10.06 -18.30 1.65
N ASP A 484 10.08 -19.60 1.36
CA ASP A 484 9.38 -20.63 2.14
C ASP A 484 10.25 -21.19 3.30
N GLY A 485 11.52 -20.78 3.37
CA GLY A 485 12.52 -21.27 4.34
C GLY A 485 12.93 -20.26 5.41
N LYS A 486 13.83 -20.69 6.32
CA LYS A 486 14.42 -19.82 7.37
C LYS A 486 15.44 -18.81 6.83
N TYR A 487 15.87 -18.97 5.58
CA TYR A 487 16.88 -18.13 4.95
C TYR A 487 16.36 -17.62 3.60
N ILE A 488 16.54 -16.32 3.35
CA ILE A 488 16.41 -15.71 2.02
C ILE A 488 17.66 -16.07 1.23
N THR A 489 17.46 -16.78 0.13
CA THR A 489 18.49 -17.19 -0.83
C THR A 489 18.46 -16.32 -2.08
N LEU A 490 19.41 -16.51 -3.00
CA LEU A 490 19.45 -15.77 -4.26
C LEU A 490 18.23 -16.07 -5.16
N TYR A 491 17.60 -17.24 -5.00
CA TYR A 491 16.42 -17.64 -5.78
C TYR A 491 15.14 -16.94 -5.32
N ASP A 492 15.13 -16.45 -4.08
CA ASP A 492 13.98 -15.73 -3.51
C ASP A 492 13.97 -14.25 -3.92
N LEU A 493 15.06 -13.76 -4.51
CA LEU A 493 15.16 -12.37 -4.96
C LEU A 493 14.25 -12.12 -6.18
N PRO A 494 13.77 -10.89 -6.37
CA PRO A 494 12.92 -10.57 -7.50
C PRO A 494 13.60 -10.85 -8.85
N PRO A 495 12.89 -11.39 -9.85
CA PRO A 495 13.45 -11.66 -11.18
C PRO A 495 13.98 -10.42 -11.92
N TRP A 496 13.61 -9.22 -11.47
CA TRP A 496 14.08 -7.93 -11.99
C TRP A 496 15.30 -7.36 -11.24
N PHE A 497 15.67 -7.92 -10.09
CA PHE A 497 16.83 -7.50 -9.34
C PHE A 497 18.12 -7.71 -10.17
N GLY A 498 18.98 -6.70 -10.21
CA GLY A 498 20.19 -6.71 -11.07
C GLY A 498 19.98 -6.31 -12.54
N ARG A 499 18.73 -6.21 -13.04
CA ARG A 499 18.50 -5.82 -14.46
C ARG A 499 18.84 -4.36 -14.75
N PHE A 500 18.72 -3.46 -13.76
CA PHE A 500 18.99 -2.03 -13.93
C PHE A 500 20.46 -1.71 -14.26
N GLU A 501 21.44 -2.43 -13.69
CA GLU A 501 22.86 -2.25 -14.06
C GLU A 501 23.15 -2.76 -15.47
N VAL A 502 22.50 -3.86 -15.86
CA VAL A 502 22.60 -4.41 -17.22
C VAL A 502 21.99 -3.42 -18.23
N ASP A 503 20.87 -2.79 -17.91
CA ASP A 503 20.22 -1.80 -18.78
C ASP A 503 21.00 -0.48 -18.87
N LYS A 504 21.63 -0.02 -17.77
CA LYS A 504 22.48 1.18 -17.79
C LYS A 504 23.76 0.95 -18.62
N ALA A 505 24.42 -0.20 -18.43
CA ALA A 505 25.55 -0.61 -19.26
C ALA A 505 25.15 -0.83 -20.74
N ARG A 506 23.92 -1.29 -21.01
CA ARG A 506 23.36 -1.42 -22.37
C ARG A 506 23.15 -0.06 -23.06
N ILE A 507 22.66 0.94 -22.32
CA ILE A 507 22.44 2.31 -22.82
C ILE A 507 23.79 2.96 -23.14
N GLU A 508 24.79 2.78 -22.29
CA GLU A 508 26.13 3.39 -22.46
C GLU A 508 26.97 2.71 -23.56
N THR A 509 26.75 1.42 -23.85
CA THR A 509 27.56 0.67 -24.83
C THR A 509 26.94 0.54 -26.23
N GLY A 510 25.73 1.06 -26.46
CA GLY A 510 25.10 1.17 -27.79
C GLY A 510 24.88 -0.16 -28.53
N LYS A 511 25.05 -1.30 -27.87
CA LYS A 511 24.86 -2.63 -28.47
C LYS A 511 23.63 -3.28 -27.88
N ALA A 512 22.54 -3.27 -28.66
CA ALA A 512 21.33 -4.01 -28.39
C ALA A 512 21.57 -5.52 -28.57
N THR A 513 22.17 -6.18 -27.58
CA THR A 513 22.10 -7.64 -27.43
C THR A 513 21.00 -7.96 -26.43
N ARG A 514 19.87 -8.48 -26.94
CA ARG A 514 18.80 -9.07 -26.13
C ARG A 514 19.39 -10.20 -25.30
N ILE A 515 19.51 -10.01 -23.98
CA ILE A 515 19.66 -11.14 -23.06
C ILE A 515 18.24 -11.43 -22.59
N GLU A 516 17.59 -12.38 -23.26
CA GLU A 516 16.49 -13.10 -22.65
C GLU A 516 17.09 -14.09 -21.64
N PRO A 517 16.49 -14.27 -20.46
CA PRO A 517 17.01 -15.18 -19.45
C PRO A 517 17.09 -16.62 -19.97
N LEU A 518 18.02 -17.39 -19.42
CA LEU A 518 18.21 -18.83 -19.61
C LEU A 518 16.90 -19.65 -19.49
N GLU A 519 15.85 -19.07 -18.92
CA GLU A 519 14.47 -19.57 -18.86
C GLU A 519 13.81 -19.74 -20.25
N THR A 520 14.05 -18.84 -21.22
CA THR A 520 13.52 -19.04 -22.59
C THR A 520 14.23 -20.21 -23.29
N LEU A 521 15.50 -20.42 -22.97
CA LEU A 521 16.36 -21.49 -23.49
C LEU A 521 15.79 -22.88 -23.12
N LEU A 522 15.13 -22.98 -21.96
CA LEU A 522 14.50 -24.18 -21.43
C LEU A 522 13.15 -24.54 -22.06
N GLN A 523 12.51 -23.59 -22.73
CA GLN A 523 11.27 -23.86 -23.46
C GLN A 523 11.53 -24.52 -24.81
N GLU A 524 12.70 -24.29 -25.41
CA GLU A 524 13.04 -24.77 -26.76
C GLU A 524 14.10 -25.88 -26.78
N PHE A 525 14.99 -25.95 -25.78
CA PHE A 525 16.05 -26.95 -25.69
C PHE A 525 16.10 -27.58 -24.28
N ASN A 526 16.49 -28.87 -24.21
CA ASN A 526 16.60 -29.57 -22.93
C ASN A 526 17.80 -29.04 -22.12
N LEU A 527 17.61 -28.72 -20.84
CA LEU A 527 18.68 -28.27 -19.92
C LEU A 527 19.90 -29.20 -19.95
N ARG A 528 19.68 -30.52 -20.10
CA ARG A 528 20.77 -31.51 -20.23
C ARG A 528 21.60 -31.31 -21.50
N GLU A 529 20.95 -31.08 -22.64
CA GLU A 529 21.63 -30.83 -23.93
C GLU A 529 22.53 -29.59 -23.84
N VAL A 530 22.02 -28.55 -23.17
CA VAL A 530 22.69 -27.25 -23.02
C VAL A 530 23.87 -27.35 -22.07
N LEU A 531 23.67 -27.98 -20.91
CA LEU A 531 24.71 -28.18 -19.90
C LEU A 531 25.82 -29.07 -20.46
N GLU A 532 25.49 -30.16 -21.14
CA GLU A 532 26.48 -31.07 -21.71
C GLU A 532 27.32 -30.40 -22.81
N LEU A 533 26.69 -29.59 -23.65
CA LEU A 533 27.36 -28.83 -24.69
C LEU A 533 28.32 -27.78 -24.10
N LEU A 534 27.87 -26.98 -23.13
CA LEU A 534 28.72 -25.98 -22.46
C LEU A 534 29.86 -26.63 -21.69
N ARG A 535 29.61 -27.76 -21.01
CA ARG A 535 30.63 -28.53 -20.28
C ARG A 535 31.74 -29.05 -21.21
N LYS A 536 31.37 -29.53 -22.39
CA LYS A 536 32.32 -29.96 -23.42
C LYS A 536 33.14 -28.79 -23.96
N LEU A 537 32.49 -27.69 -24.31
CA LEU A 537 33.17 -26.49 -24.80
C LEU A 537 34.10 -25.87 -23.75
N SER A 538 33.78 -26.00 -22.46
CA SER A 538 34.64 -25.57 -21.34
C SER A 538 35.90 -26.43 -21.17
N ARG A 539 35.82 -27.74 -21.45
CA ARG A 539 36.97 -28.66 -21.36
C ARG A 539 37.93 -28.56 -22.54
N CYS A 540 37.52 -27.97 -23.65
CA CYS A 540 38.33 -27.85 -24.87
C CYS A 540 39.06 -26.49 -24.92
N LYS A 541 40.41 -26.53 -24.90
CA LYS A 541 41.27 -25.32 -25.03
C LYS A 541 41.36 -24.76 -26.46
N ARG A 542 40.79 -25.44 -27.45
CA ARG A 542 40.72 -25.04 -28.87
C ARG A 542 39.27 -25.11 -29.32
N GLY A 543 38.90 -24.31 -30.32
CA GLY A 543 37.53 -24.32 -30.83
C GLY A 543 37.18 -25.62 -31.52
N VAL A 544 35.99 -26.15 -31.19
CA VAL A 544 35.56 -27.50 -31.59
C VAL A 544 34.68 -27.43 -32.83
N GLY A 545 34.89 -28.34 -33.79
CA GLY A 545 34.09 -28.42 -35.00
C GLY A 545 32.70 -29.04 -34.77
N ARG A 546 31.68 -28.60 -35.50
CA ARG A 546 30.29 -29.06 -35.33
C ARG A 546 30.10 -30.58 -35.46
N ARG A 547 30.85 -31.24 -36.35
CA ARG A 547 30.84 -32.71 -36.52
C ARG A 547 31.46 -33.46 -35.34
N GLU A 548 32.42 -32.85 -34.66
CA GLU A 548 33.08 -33.39 -33.47
C GLU A 548 32.21 -33.20 -32.22
N ILE A 549 31.45 -32.10 -32.15
CA ILE A 549 30.39 -31.90 -31.15
C ILE A 549 29.32 -33.00 -31.30
N LEU A 550 28.87 -33.27 -32.53
CA LEU A 550 27.83 -34.26 -32.82
C LEU A 550 28.25 -35.71 -32.48
N LYS A 551 29.47 -36.12 -32.84
CA LYS A 551 29.98 -37.50 -32.61
C LYS A 551 30.11 -37.87 -31.12
N ASN A 552 30.18 -36.87 -30.25
CA ASN A 552 30.35 -37.06 -28.81
C ASN A 552 29.04 -36.87 -28.02
N MET A 553 27.92 -36.51 -28.65
CA MET A 553 26.60 -36.32 -28.02
C MET A 553 25.72 -37.60 -28.12
N ASN A 554 26.31 -38.79 -27.96
CA ASN A 554 25.68 -40.06 -28.28
C ASN A 554 24.49 -40.47 -27.39
N ASP A 555 24.23 -39.79 -26.27
CA ASP A 555 23.09 -40.09 -25.39
C ASP A 555 21.82 -39.28 -25.68
N VAL A 556 21.86 -38.36 -26.65
CA VAL A 556 20.69 -37.54 -27.01
C VAL A 556 20.49 -37.61 -28.50
N ASN A 557 19.34 -38.12 -28.95
CA ASN A 557 18.94 -38.29 -30.35
C ASN A 557 18.85 -36.92 -31.09
N THR A 558 19.99 -36.33 -31.40
CA THR A 558 20.15 -34.91 -31.78
C THR A 558 20.68 -34.81 -33.21
N SER A 559 19.92 -34.17 -34.10
CA SER A 559 20.33 -33.95 -35.49
C SER A 559 21.36 -32.83 -35.64
N GLU A 560 22.17 -32.85 -36.72
CA GLU A 560 23.14 -31.79 -37.03
C GLU A 560 22.48 -30.41 -37.16
N TYR A 561 21.24 -30.39 -37.64
CA TYR A 561 20.42 -29.18 -37.71
C TYR A 561 20.12 -28.61 -36.31
N ARG A 562 19.81 -29.47 -35.34
CA ARG A 562 19.46 -29.08 -33.96
C ARG A 562 20.67 -28.53 -33.21
N ILE A 563 21.84 -29.14 -33.35
CA ILE A 563 23.10 -28.60 -32.79
C ILE A 563 23.43 -27.24 -33.41
N ARG A 564 23.22 -27.07 -34.73
CA ARG A 564 23.45 -25.78 -35.39
C ARG A 564 22.54 -24.67 -34.84
N ARG A 565 21.26 -24.99 -34.59
CA ARG A 565 20.32 -24.04 -33.96
C ARG A 565 20.73 -23.70 -32.54
N LEU A 566 21.07 -24.71 -31.73
CA LEU A 566 21.50 -24.53 -30.35
C LEU A 566 22.78 -23.69 -30.24
N LEU A 567 23.79 -23.94 -31.09
CA LEU A 567 25.02 -23.15 -31.10
C LEU A 567 24.77 -21.70 -31.50
N LYS A 568 23.93 -21.49 -32.52
CA LYS A 568 23.58 -20.13 -32.97
C LYS A 568 22.81 -19.37 -31.89
N PHE A 569 21.87 -20.04 -31.23
CA PHE A 569 21.16 -19.49 -30.08
C PHE A 569 22.14 -19.10 -28.96
N LEU A 570 23.02 -20.01 -28.55
CA LEU A 570 24.03 -19.72 -27.52
C LEU A 570 25.00 -18.60 -27.92
N GLU A 571 25.26 -18.42 -29.22
CA GLU A 571 26.06 -17.30 -29.74
C GLU A 571 25.29 -15.97 -29.68
N ASP A 572 24.00 -15.97 -30.03
CA ASP A 572 23.14 -14.78 -29.98
C ASP A 572 23.02 -14.23 -28.54
N PHE A 573 23.09 -15.10 -27.54
CA PHE A 573 23.12 -14.73 -26.11
C PHE A 573 24.55 -14.59 -25.53
N GLY A 574 25.58 -14.73 -26.36
CA GLY A 574 26.97 -14.47 -25.98
C GLY A 574 27.61 -15.54 -25.09
N TYR A 575 26.99 -16.70 -24.91
CA TYR A 575 27.54 -17.83 -24.14
C TYR A 575 28.65 -18.57 -24.89
N VAL A 576 28.60 -18.58 -26.22
CA VAL A 576 29.63 -19.18 -27.09
C VAL A 576 29.99 -18.23 -28.24
N ARG A 577 31.13 -18.46 -28.89
CA ARG A 577 31.58 -17.75 -30.09
C ARG A 577 31.81 -18.76 -31.22
N ILE A 578 31.16 -18.58 -32.37
CA ILE A 578 31.31 -19.45 -33.53
C ILE A 578 32.34 -18.85 -34.50
N GLY A 579 33.45 -19.56 -34.72
CA GLY A 579 34.44 -19.18 -35.71
C GLY A 579 33.91 -19.26 -37.15
N LYS A 580 34.28 -18.28 -37.99
CA LYS A 580 33.83 -18.19 -39.39
C LYS A 580 34.45 -19.26 -40.32
N THR A 581 35.50 -19.97 -39.90
CA THR A 581 36.23 -21.00 -40.69
C THR A 581 36.70 -22.19 -39.80
N ARG A 582 37.88 -22.78 -40.01
CA ARG A 582 38.42 -23.97 -39.28
C ARG A 582 38.68 -23.74 -37.77
N GLN A 583 38.31 -22.58 -37.24
CA GLN A 583 38.55 -22.18 -35.84
C GLN A 583 37.59 -22.84 -34.83
N GLY A 584 36.46 -23.39 -35.29
CA GLY A 584 35.49 -24.08 -34.43
C GLY A 584 34.71 -23.14 -33.49
N THR A 585 33.93 -23.71 -32.57
CA THR A 585 33.17 -22.96 -31.55
C THR A 585 33.89 -22.99 -30.21
N THR A 586 33.96 -21.86 -29.51
CA THR A 586 34.55 -21.73 -28.17
C THR A 586 33.54 -21.17 -27.17
N ILE A 587 33.66 -21.56 -25.90
CA ILE A 587 32.86 -20.97 -24.81
C ILE A 587 33.41 -19.60 -24.41
N THR A 588 32.55 -18.66 -24.05
CA THR A 588 32.94 -17.34 -23.54
C THR A 588 33.03 -17.35 -22.00
N SER A 589 33.57 -16.29 -21.40
CA SER A 589 33.55 -16.12 -19.94
C SER A 589 32.13 -16.08 -19.36
N VAL A 590 31.17 -15.54 -20.12
CA VAL A 590 29.74 -15.54 -19.78
C VAL A 590 29.18 -16.96 -19.84
N GLY A 591 29.56 -17.75 -20.85
CA GLY A 591 29.19 -19.17 -20.95
C GLY A 591 29.75 -20.03 -19.83
N ILE A 592 30.97 -19.76 -19.35
CA ILE A 592 31.56 -20.47 -18.20
C ILE A 592 30.78 -20.17 -16.91
N LYS A 593 30.43 -18.91 -16.66
CA LYS A 593 29.58 -18.54 -15.51
C LYS A 593 28.20 -19.20 -15.59
N ALA A 594 27.62 -19.26 -16.78
CA ALA A 594 26.34 -19.94 -17.02
C ALA A 594 26.45 -21.46 -16.79
N LEU A 595 27.55 -22.10 -17.21
CA LEU A 595 27.81 -23.51 -16.93
C LEU A 595 27.90 -23.77 -15.43
N THR A 596 28.68 -22.96 -14.69
CA THR A 596 28.80 -23.08 -13.24
C THR A 596 27.45 -22.92 -12.54
N TYR A 597 26.65 -21.93 -12.98
CA TYR A 597 25.29 -21.74 -12.48
C TYR A 597 24.38 -22.95 -12.75
N LEU A 598 24.43 -23.50 -13.97
CA LEU A 598 23.63 -24.66 -14.37
C LEU A 598 24.04 -25.97 -13.67
N GLU A 599 25.33 -26.16 -13.36
CA GLU A 599 25.84 -27.33 -12.62
C GLU A 599 25.37 -27.37 -11.15
N HIS A 600 24.91 -26.23 -10.60
CA HIS A 600 24.41 -26.13 -9.22
C HIS A 600 22.87 -26.24 -9.12
N ILE A 601 22.18 -26.54 -10.23
CA ILE A 601 20.72 -26.76 -10.24
C ILE A 601 20.45 -28.21 -9.79
N PRO A 602 19.67 -28.45 -8.70
CA PRO A 602 19.46 -29.79 -8.11
C PRO A 602 18.69 -30.80 -8.98
N ILE A 603 18.20 -30.40 -10.16
CA ILE A 603 17.27 -31.17 -11.01
C ILE A 603 17.95 -32.35 -11.73
N LEU A 604 19.25 -32.58 -11.53
CA LEU A 604 19.99 -33.65 -12.22
C LEU A 604 20.23 -34.93 -11.41
N GLU A 605 19.83 -34.99 -10.13
CA GLU A 605 19.96 -36.22 -9.33
C GLU A 605 18.69 -37.11 -9.31
N ASP A 606 17.49 -36.55 -9.54
CA ASP A 606 16.22 -37.28 -9.35
C ASP A 606 15.63 -37.99 -10.59
N ALA A 607 16.45 -38.35 -11.57
CA ALA A 607 15.97 -39.00 -12.80
C ALA A 607 16.38 -40.48 -12.93
N GLN A 608 16.29 -41.25 -11.84
CA GLN A 608 16.32 -42.72 -11.91
C GLN A 608 14.93 -43.36 -12.13
N HIS A 609 13.87 -42.58 -12.37
CA HIS A 609 12.56 -43.12 -12.77
C HIS A 609 12.06 -42.55 -14.11
N PRO A 610 11.88 -43.37 -15.15
CA PRO A 610 11.36 -42.94 -16.45
C PRO A 610 9.83 -43.03 -16.43
N ALA A 611 9.12 -41.89 -16.32
CA ALA A 611 7.65 -41.93 -16.42
C ALA A 611 6.99 -40.62 -16.85
N TRP A 612 7.52 -39.87 -17.83
CA TRP A 612 6.71 -38.86 -18.55
C TRP A 612 7.19 -38.69 -20.00
N TYR A 613 6.99 -39.73 -20.81
CA TYR A 613 6.88 -39.60 -22.27
C TYR A 613 5.46 -39.98 -22.67
N GLY A 614 4.64 -38.97 -22.96
CA GLY A 614 3.41 -39.11 -23.73
C GLY A 614 3.64 -38.53 -25.11
N THR A 615 4.10 -39.36 -26.04
CA THR A 615 4.09 -39.10 -27.48
C THR A 615 2.66 -38.84 -27.96
N SER A 616 2.42 -37.69 -28.59
CA SER A 616 1.26 -37.52 -29.48
C SER A 616 1.81 -37.37 -30.89
N ASP A 617 1.89 -38.52 -31.57
CA ASP A 617 1.95 -38.62 -33.03
C ASP A 617 0.73 -37.91 -33.63
N VAL A 618 0.97 -36.93 -34.50
CA VAL A 618 0.01 -36.56 -35.55
C VAL A 618 0.79 -36.44 -36.86
N GLY A 619 0.93 -37.58 -37.54
CA GLY A 619 1.30 -37.62 -38.95
C GLY A 619 0.12 -37.18 -39.84
N PRO A 620 0.37 -36.62 -41.02
CA PRO A 620 -0.70 -36.22 -41.94
C PRO A 620 -1.24 -37.46 -42.67
N GLN A 621 -2.52 -37.80 -42.44
CA GLN A 621 -3.23 -38.75 -43.29
C GLN A 621 -3.62 -38.08 -44.62
N LYS A 622 -3.07 -38.62 -45.71
CA LYS A 622 -3.65 -38.54 -47.04
C LYS A 622 -4.87 -39.46 -47.10
N GLY A 623 -5.96 -38.99 -47.70
CA GLY A 623 -7.13 -39.78 -48.03
C GLY A 623 -8.05 -39.02 -48.99
N THR A 624 -7.80 -39.21 -50.28
CA THR A 624 -8.74 -39.19 -51.42
C THR A 624 -10.21 -38.83 -51.15
N TYR A 625 -10.70 -37.78 -51.80
CA TYR A 625 -11.66 -37.84 -52.92
C TYR A 625 -11.46 -36.62 -53.84
#